data_AF-A0A0L0F9N5-F1
#
_entry.id   AF-A0A0L0F9N5-F1
#
_cell.length_a   1.000
_cell.length_b   1.000
_cell.length_c   1.000
_cell.angle_alpha   90.00
_cell.angle_beta   90.00
_cell.angle_gamma   90.00
#
_symmetry.space_group_name_H-M   'P 1'
#
loop_
_entity.id
_entity.type
_entity.pdbx_description
1 polymer ?
#
loop_
_entity_poly.entity_id
_entity_poly.type
_entity_poly.pdbx_seq_one_letter_code
_entity_poly.pdbx_strand_id
1 'polypeptide(L)'
;MMHECMDTAWQKKDKATRAPTVLTTIAFFNEVAEFAMTCIVQCMHPVARLKAMIRLIDIMVELLMLHNLSSAKAILAALQSTPVYRLKQTWMSLSKDAQKVFDECAMLLSEENNMAQMRKVTLKPK
;
A
#
# COMPACT_ATOMS: atom_id res chain seq x y z
N MET A 1 -4.66 -16.72 -17.05
CA MET A 1 -4.10 -15.45 -16.54
C MET A 1 -4.36 -14.28 -17.50
N MET A 2 -3.79 -14.21 -18.71
CA MET A 2 -4.00 -13.03 -19.59
C MET A 2 -5.46 -12.84 -20.05
N HIS A 3 -6.21 -13.93 -20.25
CA HIS A 3 -7.64 -13.87 -20.62
C HIS A 3 -8.52 -13.25 -19.51
N GLU A 4 -8.12 -13.36 -18.24
CA GLU A 4 -8.85 -12.75 -17.11
C GLU A 4 -8.75 -11.22 -17.16
N CYS A 5 -7.71 -10.70 -17.82
CA CYS A 5 -7.47 -9.28 -18.01
C CYS A 5 -8.15 -8.73 -19.28
N MET A 6 -8.80 -9.56 -20.09
CA MET A 6 -9.50 -9.13 -21.30
C MET A 6 -10.91 -8.62 -21.00
N ASP A 7 -11.37 -7.67 -21.80
CA ASP A 7 -12.69 -7.03 -21.71
C ASP A 7 -13.10 -6.58 -20.31
N THR A 8 -12.14 -6.21 -19.46
CA THR A 8 -12.37 -5.86 -18.05
C THR A 8 -13.21 -6.89 -17.29
N ALA A 9 -12.97 -8.20 -17.53
CA ALA A 9 -13.78 -9.29 -17.00
C ALA A 9 -13.99 -9.25 -15.47
N TRP A 10 -13.03 -8.73 -14.70
CA TRP A 10 -13.12 -8.56 -13.25
C TRP A 10 -14.18 -7.56 -12.78
N GLN A 11 -14.72 -6.73 -13.67
CA GLN A 11 -15.81 -5.77 -13.39
C GLN A 11 -17.20 -6.31 -13.79
N LYS A 12 -17.27 -7.46 -14.48
CA LYS A 12 -18.52 -8.02 -15.00
C LYS A 12 -19.28 -8.83 -13.95
N LYS A 13 -20.55 -9.17 -14.25
CA LYS A 13 -21.41 -9.94 -13.34
C LYS A 13 -20.87 -11.36 -13.08
N ASP A 14 -20.25 -11.96 -14.10
CA ASP A 14 -19.63 -13.28 -14.09
C ASP A 14 -18.12 -13.23 -13.76
N LYS A 15 -17.65 -12.15 -13.13
CA LYS A 15 -16.24 -11.95 -12.74
C LYS A 15 -15.65 -13.10 -11.94
N ALA A 16 -16.44 -13.78 -11.10
CA ALA A 16 -15.98 -14.88 -10.26
C ALA A 16 -15.52 -16.10 -11.07
N THR A 17 -16.12 -16.33 -12.24
CA THR A 17 -15.74 -17.42 -13.15
C THR A 17 -14.72 -16.95 -14.19
N ARG A 18 -14.84 -15.70 -14.66
CA ARG A 18 -14.00 -15.17 -15.74
C ARG A 18 -12.67 -14.58 -15.31
N ALA A 19 -12.55 -14.15 -14.05
CA ALA A 19 -11.35 -13.49 -13.55
C ALA A 19 -11.01 -13.87 -12.08
N PRO A 20 -11.03 -15.17 -11.71
CA PRO A 20 -10.84 -15.59 -10.31
C PRO A 20 -9.48 -15.19 -9.72
N THR A 21 -8.41 -15.23 -10.52
CA THR A 21 -7.05 -14.87 -10.07
C THR A 21 -6.93 -13.36 -9.88
N VAL A 22 -7.50 -12.56 -10.80
CA VAL A 22 -7.54 -11.10 -10.67
C VAL A 22 -8.30 -10.70 -9.42
N LEU A 23 -9.45 -11.32 -9.15
CA LEU A 23 -10.22 -11.07 -7.93
C LEU A 23 -9.45 -11.46 -6.67
N THR A 24 -8.76 -12.61 -6.68
CA THR A 24 -7.90 -13.03 -5.56
C THR A 24 -6.79 -12.01 -5.30
N THR A 25 -6.20 -11.47 -6.36
CA THR A 25 -5.15 -10.44 -6.25
C THR A 25 -5.68 -9.13 -5.66
N ILE A 26 -6.88 -8.72 -6.09
CA ILE A 26 -7.57 -7.54 -5.52
C ILE A 26 -7.91 -7.77 -4.05
N ALA A 27 -8.42 -8.96 -3.71
CA ALA A 27 -8.73 -9.33 -2.32
C ALA A 27 -7.47 -9.27 -1.45
N PHE A 28 -6.37 -9.87 -1.90
CA PHE A 28 -5.09 -9.83 -1.20
C PHE A 28 -4.58 -8.40 -0.98
N PHE A 29 -4.68 -7.52 -1.98
CA PHE A 29 -4.32 -6.11 -1.82
C PHE A 29 -5.14 -5.45 -0.70
N ASN A 30 -6.46 -5.67 -0.68
CA ASN A 30 -7.35 -5.10 0.31
C ASN A 30 -7.07 -5.67 1.72
N GLU A 31 -6.82 -6.97 1.83
CA GLU A 31 -6.46 -7.61 3.10
C GLU A 31 -5.17 -7.04 3.68
N VAL A 32 -4.15 -6.81 2.86
CA VAL A 32 -2.89 -6.18 3.32
C VAL A 32 -3.14 -4.75 3.81
N ALA A 33 -3.94 -3.98 3.08
CA ALA A 33 -4.28 -2.61 3.48
C ALA A 33 -5.09 -2.61 4.79
N GLU A 34 -6.09 -3.48 4.92
CA GLU A 34 -6.91 -3.61 6.12
C GLU A 34 -6.10 -4.07 7.33
N PHE A 35 -5.20 -5.03 7.15
CA PHE A 35 -4.27 -5.48 8.19
C PHE A 35 -3.40 -4.33 8.70
N ALA A 36 -2.79 -3.56 7.79
CA ALA A 36 -1.95 -2.42 8.15
C ALA A 36 -2.74 -1.31 8.88
N MET A 37 -3.95 -0.99 8.39
CA MET A 37 -4.85 -0.03 9.07
C MET A 37 -5.21 -0.52 10.47
N THR A 38 -5.58 -1.79 10.59
CA THR A 38 -6.00 -2.43 11.84
C THR A 38 -4.89 -2.41 12.88
N CYS A 39 -3.67 -2.76 12.50
CA CYS A 39 -2.49 -2.73 13.38
C CYS A 39 -2.27 -1.36 14.03
N ILE A 40 -2.54 -0.27 13.30
CA ILE A 40 -2.37 1.09 13.81
C ILE A 40 -3.59 1.53 14.63
N VAL A 41 -4.79 1.39 14.07
CA VAL A 41 -6.01 1.97 14.64
C VAL A 41 -6.45 1.26 15.92
N GLN A 42 -6.28 -0.06 15.99
CA GLN A 42 -6.65 -0.84 17.18
C GLN A 42 -5.58 -0.77 18.29
N CYS A 43 -4.39 -0.23 18.01
CA CYS A 43 -3.34 -0.10 19.02
C CYS A 43 -3.64 1.05 20.00
N MET A 44 -4.04 0.69 21.22
CA MET A 44 -4.42 1.66 22.26
C MET A 44 -3.22 2.42 22.84
N HIS A 45 -2.06 1.78 22.97
CA HIS A 45 -0.88 2.40 23.54
C HIS A 45 -0.16 3.31 22.53
N PRO A 46 0.01 4.62 22.80
CA PRO A 46 0.60 5.57 21.83
C PRO A 46 2.00 5.17 21.35
N VAL A 47 2.86 4.71 22.26
CA VAL A 47 4.23 4.31 21.94
C VAL A 47 4.25 3.06 21.05
N ALA A 48 3.41 2.06 21.35
CA ALA A 48 3.30 0.86 20.53
C ALA A 48 2.72 1.17 19.14
N ARG A 49 1.75 2.09 19.08
CA ARG A 49 1.15 2.54 17.81
C ARG A 49 2.16 3.25 16.92
N LEU A 50 2.99 4.12 17.49
CA LEU A 50 4.10 4.75 16.78
C LEU A 50 5.08 3.70 16.24
N LYS A 51 5.47 2.72 17.06
CA LYS A 51 6.34 1.61 16.62
C LYS A 51 5.73 0.80 15.49
N ALA A 52 4.43 0.51 15.54
CA ALA A 52 3.72 -0.19 14.46
C ALA A 52 3.73 0.62 13.15
N MET A 53 3.48 1.93 13.22
CA MET A 53 3.55 2.83 12.06
C MET A 53 4.96 2.86 11.45
N ILE A 54 6.00 3.02 12.27
CA ILE A 54 7.41 2.98 11.80
C ILE A 54 7.71 1.63 11.15
N ARG A 55 7.31 0.52 11.79
CA ARG A 55 7.55 -0.81 11.26
C ARG A 55 6.88 -1.03 9.90
N LEU A 56 5.67 -0.49 9.70
CA LEU A 56 4.98 -0.55 8.40
C LEU A 56 5.68 0.28 7.33
N ILE A 57 6.26 1.43 7.69
CA ILE A 57 7.12 2.21 6.78
C ILE A 57 8.35 1.41 6.38
N ASP A 58 9.04 0.76 7.33
CA ASP A 58 10.20 -0.09 7.02
C ASP A 58 9.82 -1.26 6.11
N ILE A 59 8.70 -1.94 6.38
CA ILE A 59 8.19 -3.02 5.53
C ILE A 59 7.89 -2.51 4.12
N MET A 60 7.32 -1.31 3.98
CA MET A 60 7.07 -0.71 2.68
C MET A 60 8.37 -0.48 1.88
N VAL A 61 9.45 -0.04 2.53
CA VAL A 61 10.78 0.09 1.90
C VAL A 61 11.31 -1.28 1.43
N GLU A 62 11.23 -2.31 2.27
CA GLU A 62 11.65 -3.67 1.89
C GLU A 62 10.83 -4.20 0.69
N LEU A 63 9.53 -3.95 0.67
CA LEU A 63 8.67 -4.34 -0.45
C LEU A 63 9.04 -3.62 -1.75
N LEU A 64 9.44 -2.34 -1.68
CA LEU A 64 9.97 -1.60 -2.83
C LEU A 64 11.28 -2.22 -3.35
N MET A 65 12.19 -2.62 -2.45
CA MET A 65 13.44 -3.29 -2.83
C MET A 65 13.21 -4.68 -3.46
N LEU A 66 12.18 -5.39 -3.00
CA LEU A 66 11.76 -6.67 -3.58
C LEU A 66 10.92 -6.52 -4.86
N HIS A 67 10.68 -5.29 -5.34
CA HIS A 67 9.77 -4.97 -6.43
C HIS A 67 8.32 -5.47 -6.21
N ASN A 68 7.91 -5.71 -4.96
CA ASN A 68 6.53 -5.99 -4.61
C ASN A 68 5.74 -4.68 -4.45
N LEU A 69 5.50 -4.02 -5.58
CA LEU A 69 4.83 -2.72 -5.62
C LEU A 69 3.37 -2.78 -5.18
N SER A 70 2.70 -3.93 -5.38
CA SER A 70 1.30 -4.12 -5.00
C SER A 70 1.13 -4.04 -3.49
N SER A 71 1.89 -4.83 -2.73
CA SER A 71 1.84 -4.80 -1.26
C SER A 71 2.38 -3.49 -0.70
N ALA A 72 3.42 -2.90 -1.31
CA ALA A 72 3.93 -1.58 -0.89
C ALA A 72 2.85 -0.50 -1.02
N LYS A 73 2.13 -0.48 -2.16
CA LYS A 73 1.01 0.44 -2.40
C LYS A 73 -0.18 0.17 -1.47
N ALA A 74 -0.44 -1.08 -1.10
CA ALA A 74 -1.47 -1.43 -0.12
C ALA A 74 -1.17 -0.81 1.27
N ILE A 75 0.09 -0.93 1.73
CA ILE A 75 0.53 -0.30 2.99
C ILE A 75 0.45 1.23 2.90
N LEU A 76 0.87 1.83 1.78
CA LEU A 76 0.75 3.28 1.58
C LEU A 76 -0.72 3.73 1.65
N ALA A 77 -1.62 3.01 0.97
CA ALA A 77 -3.06 3.30 1.00
C ALA A 77 -3.62 3.20 2.42
N ALA A 78 -3.18 2.21 3.20
CA ALA A 78 -3.53 2.10 4.61
C ALA A 78 -3.06 3.30 5.44
N LEU A 79 -1.81 3.75 5.26
CA LEU A 79 -1.25 4.90 5.98
C LEU A 79 -1.94 6.23 5.59
N GLN A 80 -2.31 6.38 4.33
CA GLN A 80 -3.02 7.57 3.82
C GLN A 80 -4.54 7.54 4.06
N SER A 81 -5.08 6.38 4.47
CA SER A 81 -6.51 6.24 4.77
C SER A 81 -6.96 7.20 5.88
N THR A 82 -8.20 7.67 5.80
CA THR A 82 -8.77 8.61 6.79
C THR A 82 -8.61 8.14 8.25
N PRO A 83 -8.79 6.84 8.58
CA PRO A 83 -8.59 6.36 9.95
C PRO A 83 -7.18 6.53 10.52
N VAL A 84 -6.16 6.42 9.67
CA VAL A 84 -4.76 6.57 10.08
C VAL A 84 -4.31 8.04 9.96
N TYR A 85 -4.68 8.73 8.88
CA TYR A 85 -4.30 10.11 8.62
C TYR A 85 -4.79 11.11 9.70
N ARG A 86 -5.93 10.82 10.34
CA ARG A 86 -6.47 11.66 11.43
C ARG A 86 -5.71 11.52 12.76
N LEU A 87 -4.82 10.53 12.93
CA LEU A 87 -4.08 10.28 14.16
C LEU A 87 -2.91 11.27 14.33
N LYS A 88 -3.20 12.57 14.42
CA LYS A 88 -2.19 13.65 14.38
C LYS A 88 -1.08 13.50 15.42
N GLN A 89 -1.39 13.06 16.64
CA GLN A 89 -0.38 12.83 17.67
C GLN A 89 0.64 11.75 17.27
N THR A 90 0.19 10.67 16.63
CA THR A 90 1.10 9.61 16.14
C THR A 90 2.01 10.15 15.05
N TRP A 91 1.45 10.88 14.06
CA TRP A 91 2.21 11.49 12.98
C TRP A 91 3.23 12.52 13.49
N MET A 92 2.84 13.38 14.45
CA MET A 92 3.76 14.35 15.06
C MET A 92 4.86 13.69 15.90
N SER A 93 4.67 12.44 16.34
CA SER A 93 5.69 11.70 17.10
C SER A 93 6.69 10.96 16.22
N LEU A 94 6.50 10.92 14.90
CA LEU A 94 7.48 10.37 13.98
C LEU A 94 8.74 11.24 13.98
N SER A 95 9.90 10.59 13.92
CA SER A 95 11.15 11.31 13.67
C SER A 95 11.14 11.93 12.28
N LYS A 96 11.92 12.99 12.08
CA LYS A 96 12.08 13.62 10.76
C LYS A 96 12.59 12.63 9.72
N ASP A 97 13.46 11.70 10.11
CA ASP A 97 14.00 10.68 9.22
C ASP A 97 12.91 9.68 8.79
N ALA A 98 12.10 9.18 9.74
CA ALA A 98 11.01 8.26 9.42
C ALA A 98 9.93 8.93 8.54
N GLN A 99 9.62 10.21 8.81
CA GLN A 99 8.72 11.00 7.98
C GLN A 99 9.27 11.16 6.56
N LYS A 100 10.56 11.47 6.41
CA LYS A 100 11.21 11.59 5.11
C LYS A 100 11.15 10.28 4.31
N VAL A 101 11.42 9.15 4.95
CA VAL A 101 11.32 7.83 4.30
C VAL A 101 9.89 7.56 3.82
N PHE A 102 8.89 7.87 4.64
CA PHE A 102 7.49 7.77 4.23
C PHE A 102 7.18 8.65 3.02
N ASP A 103 7.61 9.90 3.03
CA ASP A 103 7.37 10.86 1.93
C ASP A 103 8.05 10.42 0.62
N GLU A 104 9.28 9.88 0.70
CA GLU A 104 9.99 9.30 -0.45
C GLU A 104 9.24 8.09 -1.02
N CYS A 105 8.76 7.19 -0.18
CA CYS A 105 7.95 6.04 -0.61
C CYS A 105 6.63 6.51 -1.25
N ALA A 106 5.96 7.50 -0.64
CA ALA A 106 4.71 8.07 -1.14
C ALA A 106 4.91 8.73 -2.51
N MET A 107 6.03 9.43 -2.72
CA MET A 107 6.40 10.03 -4.01
C MET A 107 6.63 8.96 -5.08
N LEU A 108 7.36 7.89 -4.76
CA LEU A 108 7.63 6.80 -5.70
C LEU A 108 6.36 6.06 -6.14
N LEU A 109 5.42 5.88 -5.21
CA LEU A 109 4.15 5.19 -5.42
C LEU A 109 2.99 6.14 -5.75
N SER A 110 3.29 7.41 -6.04
CA SER A 110 2.29 8.45 -6.32
C SER A 110 1.48 8.13 -7.58
N GLU A 111 0.22 8.57 -7.59
CA GLU A 111 -0.67 8.49 -8.77
C GLU A 111 -0.48 9.68 -9.73
N GLU A 112 0.32 10.67 -9.33
CA GLU A 112 0.62 11.85 -10.14
C GLU A 112 1.20 11.49 -11.51
N ASN A 113 0.81 12.31 -12.50
CA ASN A 113 1.20 12.14 -13.90
C ASN A 113 0.97 10.69 -14.39
N ASN A 114 -0.20 10.12 -14.03
CA ASN A 114 -0.57 8.74 -14.31
C ASN A 114 0.49 7.76 -13.76
N MET A 115 0.83 7.85 -12.48
CA MET A 115 1.81 6.97 -11.84
C MET A 115 3.20 6.99 -12.50
N ALA A 116 3.67 8.17 -12.95
CA ALA A 116 4.90 8.27 -13.74
C ALA A 116 6.14 7.70 -13.04
N GLN A 117 6.27 7.91 -11.72
CA GLN A 117 7.41 7.41 -10.94
C GLN A 117 7.36 5.90 -10.80
N MET A 118 6.19 5.35 -10.45
CA MET A 118 6.00 3.90 -10.36
C MET A 118 6.27 3.22 -11.71
N ARG A 119 5.81 3.80 -12.83
CA ARG A 119 6.11 3.29 -14.18
C ARG A 119 7.61 3.30 -14.48
N LYS A 120 8.35 4.35 -14.11
CA LYS A 120 9.81 4.39 -14.28
C LYS A 120 10.52 3.30 -13.48
N VAL A 121 10.05 2.99 -12.27
CA VAL A 121 10.61 1.91 -11.45
C VAL A 121 10.34 0.54 -12.09
N THR A 122 9.14 0.32 -12.59
CA THR A 122 8.74 -0.97 -13.21
C THR A 122 9.35 -1.20 -14.59
N LEU A 123 9.62 -0.15 -15.37
CA LEU A 123 10.13 -0.24 -16.73
C LEU A 123 11.67 -0.29 -16.83
N LYS A 124 12.39 -0.16 -15.71
CA LYS A 124 13.85 -0.36 -15.70
C LYS A 124 14.16 -1.86 -15.81
N PRO A 125 14.98 -2.29 -16.77
CA PRO A 125 15.38 -3.70 -16.91
C PRO A 125 16.17 -4.14 -15.66
N LYS A 126 16.00 -5.41 -15.29
CA LYS A 126 16.78 -6.08 -14.24
C LYS A 126 18.24 -6.24 -14.63
#